data_AF-A0A820BCQ6-F1
#
_entry.id   AF-A0A820BCQ6-F1
#
_cell.length_a   1.000
_cell.length_b   1.000
_cell.length_c   1.000
_cell.angle_alpha   90.00
_cell.angle_beta   90.00
_cell.angle_gamma   90.00
#
_symmetry.space_group_name_H-M   'P 1'
#
loop_
_entity.id
_entity.type
_entity.pdbx_description
1 polymer ?
#
loop_
_entity_poly.entity_id
_entity_poly.type
_entity_poly.pdbx_seq_one_letter_code
_entity_poly.pdbx_strand_id
1 'polypeptide(L)'
;YEERFNDTERNTLKILIMGSKTARYGYIEKSYFYTLLGERQEGNHIIFVEDIGNEQRALEILGVWLLDAKASESFFSGDSERLHRDVLADAGVAHIKRIFKTSKSEL
;
A
#
# COMPACT_ATOMS: atom_id res chain seq x y z
N TYR A 1 -9.69 -17.46 11.92
CA TYR A 1 -9.07 -16.14 12.10
C TYR A 1 -9.44 -15.59 13.46
N GLU A 2 -10.73 -15.38 13.75
CA GLU A 2 -11.21 -14.86 15.04
C GLU A 2 -10.84 -15.72 16.26
N GLU A 3 -10.83 -17.05 16.12
CA GLU A 3 -10.48 -17.96 17.22
C GLU A 3 -8.96 -18.19 17.36
N ARG A 4 -8.15 -17.75 16.39
CA ARG A 4 -6.71 -18.07 16.29
C ARG A 4 -5.80 -16.93 16.70
N PHE A 5 -6.28 -15.69 16.57
CA PHE A 5 -5.54 -14.47 16.91
C PHE A 5 -6.33 -13.70 17.96
N ASN A 6 -5.68 -13.07 18.91
CA ASN A 6 -6.34 -12.11 19.82
C ASN A 6 -6.59 -10.75 19.14
N ASP A 7 -7.27 -9.83 19.81
CA ASP A 7 -7.58 -8.50 19.26
C ASP A 7 -6.34 -7.72 18.80
N THR A 8 -5.27 -7.73 19.59
CA THR A 8 -4.01 -7.03 19.26
C THR A 8 -3.36 -7.62 18.02
N GLU A 9 -3.30 -8.94 17.93
CA GLU A 9 -2.72 -9.64 16.77
C GLU A 9 -3.55 -9.39 15.52
N ARG A 10 -4.88 -9.37 15.63
CA ARG A 10 -5.77 -9.05 14.52
C ARG A 10 -5.55 -7.62 14.02
N ASN A 11 -5.51 -6.65 14.94
CA ASN A 11 -5.35 -5.23 14.60
C ASN A 11 -3.97 -4.88 14.04
N THR A 12 -2.94 -5.68 14.33
CA THR A 12 -1.57 -5.45 13.85
C THR A 12 -1.18 -6.35 12.69
N LEU A 13 -2.05 -7.28 12.27
CA LEU A 13 -1.78 -8.20 11.18
C LEU A 13 -1.58 -7.46 9.87
N LYS A 14 -0.51 -7.79 9.15
CA LYS A 14 -0.28 -7.31 7.78
C LYS A 14 -0.23 -8.50 6.82
N ILE A 15 -1.02 -8.41 5.76
CA ILE A 15 -1.06 -9.37 4.67
C ILE A 15 -0.41 -8.73 3.45
N LEU A 16 0.75 -9.26 3.07
CA LEU A 16 1.47 -8.84 1.88
C LEU A 16 1.16 -9.81 0.73
N ILE A 17 0.51 -9.30 -0.32
CA ILE A 17 0.16 -10.09 -1.50
C ILE A 17 1.10 -9.70 -2.64
N MET A 18 1.94 -10.65 -3.05
CA MET A 18 2.81 -10.50 -4.22
C MET A 18 2.05 -10.96 -5.46
N GLY A 19 1.83 -10.06 -6.41
CA GLY A 19 1.08 -10.37 -7.62
C GLY A 19 1.61 -9.66 -8.86
N SER A 20 1.14 -10.08 -10.03
CA SER A 20 1.47 -9.39 -11.27
C SER A 20 0.64 -8.10 -11.42
N LYS A 21 1.26 -7.07 -12.01
CA LYS A 21 0.62 -5.78 -12.28
C LYS A 21 -0.66 -5.88 -13.10
N THR A 22 -0.69 -6.80 -14.07
CA THR A 22 -1.81 -6.96 -15.00
C THR A 22 -3.02 -7.65 -14.38
N ALA A 23 -2.86 -8.32 -13.22
CA ALA A 23 -3.91 -9.10 -12.57
C ALA A 23 -4.52 -8.39 -11.34
N ARG A 24 -4.24 -7.10 -11.12
CA ARG A 24 -4.69 -6.34 -9.94
C ARG A 24 -6.22 -6.34 -9.75
N TYR A 25 -6.98 -6.54 -10.82
CA TYR A 25 -8.42 -6.79 -10.81
C TYR A 25 -8.70 -8.29 -10.92
N GLY A 26 -9.32 -8.88 -9.90
CA GLY A 26 -9.73 -10.28 -9.88
C GLY A 26 -8.73 -11.27 -9.26
N TYR A 27 -7.70 -10.78 -8.56
CA TYR A 27 -6.80 -11.64 -7.77
C TYR A 27 -7.57 -12.33 -6.64
N ILE A 28 -7.70 -13.65 -6.72
CA ILE A 28 -8.55 -14.43 -5.81
C ILE A 28 -8.05 -14.36 -4.36
N GLU A 29 -6.73 -14.26 -4.17
CA GLU A 29 -6.07 -14.10 -2.89
C GLU A 29 -6.48 -12.76 -2.25
N LYS A 30 -6.54 -11.69 -3.06
CA LYS A 30 -6.97 -10.37 -2.59
C LYS A 30 -8.45 -10.38 -2.21
N SER A 31 -9.31 -10.99 -3.03
CA SER A 31 -10.73 -11.17 -2.70
C SER A 31 -10.94 -12.02 -1.44
N TYR A 32 -10.13 -13.07 -1.27
CA TYR A 32 -10.16 -13.91 -0.07
C TYR A 32 -9.83 -13.10 1.18
N PHE A 33 -8.71 -12.37 1.19
CA PHE A 33 -8.32 -11.59 2.37
C PHE A 33 -9.23 -10.40 2.65
N TYR A 34 -9.77 -9.73 1.62
CA TYR A 34 -10.82 -8.73 1.81
C TYR A 34 -12.04 -9.30 2.50
N THR A 35 -12.49 -10.48 2.07
CA THR A 35 -13.64 -11.15 2.69
C THR A 35 -13.32 -11.59 4.11
N LEU A 36 -12.14 -12.18 4.34
CA LEU A 36 -11.72 -12.69 5.64
C LEU A 36 -11.57 -11.57 6.69
N LEU A 37 -11.06 -10.41 6.28
CA LEU A 37 -10.76 -9.28 7.17
C LEU A 37 -11.84 -8.19 7.16
N GLY A 38 -12.88 -8.34 6.34
CA GLY A 38 -13.94 -7.33 6.20
C GLY A 38 -13.47 -6.01 5.58
N GLU A 39 -12.37 -6.03 4.81
CA GLU A 39 -11.78 -4.83 4.21
C GLU A 39 -12.34 -4.54 2.81
N ARG A 40 -12.47 -3.26 2.47
CA ARG A 40 -12.96 -2.81 1.16
C ARG A 40 -11.86 -2.25 0.24
N GLN A 41 -10.69 -1.96 0.78
CA GLN A 41 -9.57 -1.34 0.07
C GLN A 41 -8.21 -1.75 0.67
N GLU A 42 -7.14 -1.53 -0.10
CA GLU A 42 -5.74 -1.71 0.36
C GLU A 42 -5.38 -0.65 1.43
N GLY A 43 -4.34 -0.93 2.23
CA GLY A 43 -3.71 0.02 3.14
C GLY A 43 -3.83 -0.34 4.62
N ASN A 44 -4.97 -0.88 5.07
CA ASN A 44 -5.14 -1.11 6.51
C ASN A 44 -4.52 -2.45 6.97
N HIS A 45 -5.00 -3.60 6.49
CA HIS A 45 -4.30 -4.88 6.74
C HIS A 45 -3.65 -5.43 5.47
N ILE A 46 -4.17 -5.08 4.29
CA ILE A 46 -3.74 -5.67 3.02
C ILE A 46 -2.87 -4.71 2.22
N ILE A 47 -1.67 -5.17 1.88
CA ILE A 47 -0.69 -4.48 1.05
C ILE A 47 -0.49 -5.32 -0.21
N PHE A 48 -0.81 -4.77 -1.37
CA PHE A 48 -0.56 -5.41 -2.66
C PHE A 48 0.73 -4.87 -3.26
N VAL A 49 1.63 -5.77 -3.62
CA VAL A 49 2.92 -5.42 -4.23
C VAL A 49 3.06 -6.09 -5.58
N GLU A 50 3.34 -5.26 -6.57
CA GLU A 50 3.49 -5.68 -7.96
C GLU A 50 4.94 -6.10 -8.24
N ASP A 51 5.11 -7.17 -9.01
CA ASP A 51 6.39 -7.52 -9.67
C ASP A 51 7.56 -7.79 -8.70
N ILE A 52 7.25 -8.38 -7.54
CA ILE A 52 8.26 -8.87 -6.59
C ILE A 52 8.49 -10.36 -6.79
N GLY A 53 9.74 -10.74 -7.10
CA GLY A 53 10.11 -12.12 -7.35
C GLY A 53 10.63 -12.90 -6.13
N ASN A 54 10.77 -12.29 -4.95
CA ASN A 54 11.28 -13.00 -3.76
C ASN A 54 10.77 -12.41 -2.43
N GLU A 55 10.78 -13.25 -1.40
CA GLU A 55 10.32 -12.94 -0.05
C GLU A 55 11.13 -11.82 0.62
N GLN A 56 12.46 -11.82 0.47
CA GLN A 56 13.32 -10.81 1.08
C GLN A 56 12.92 -9.39 0.65
N ARG A 57 12.68 -9.21 -0.65
CA ARG A 57 12.24 -7.93 -1.20
C ARG A 57 10.83 -7.55 -0.74
N ALA A 58 9.97 -8.54 -0.52
CA ALA A 58 8.64 -8.35 0.04
C ALA A 58 8.74 -7.82 1.49
N LEU A 59 9.61 -8.41 2.31
CA LEU A 59 9.88 -7.97 3.68
C LEU A 59 10.49 -6.56 3.74
N GLU A 60 11.39 -6.22 2.83
CA GLU A 60 11.92 -4.87 2.70
C GLU A 60 10.81 -3.84 2.46
N ILE A 61 9.88 -4.14 1.56
CA ILE A 61 8.76 -3.24 1.25
C ILE A 61 7.80 -3.15 2.44
N LEU A 62 7.52 -4.25 3.13
CA LEU A 62 6.77 -4.21 4.38
C LEU A 62 7.47 -3.32 5.42
N GLY A 63 8.79 -3.43 5.55
CA GLY A 63 9.58 -2.60 6.46
C GLY A 63 9.48 -1.11 6.15
N VAL A 64 9.61 -0.73 4.88
CA VAL A 64 9.41 0.65 4.41
C VAL A 64 7.99 1.11 4.72
N TRP A 65 6.99 0.28 4.43
CA TRP A 65 5.60 0.60 4.65
C TRP A 65 5.31 0.90 6.13
N LEU A 66 5.80 0.05 7.04
CA LEU A 66 5.65 0.25 8.49
C LEU A 66 6.43 1.47 9.01
N LEU A 67 7.61 1.74 8.45
CA LEU A 67 8.41 2.91 8.82
C LEU A 67 7.70 4.21 8.43
N ASP A 68 7.21 4.27 7.20
CA ASP A 68 6.45 5.41 6.68
C ASP A 68 5.17 5.63 7.48
N ALA A 69 4.44 4.56 7.83
CA ALA A 69 3.24 4.67 8.67
C ALA A 69 3.55 5.34 10.03
N LYS A 70 4.60 4.89 10.73
CA LYS A 70 5.03 5.48 12.01
C LYS A 70 5.50 6.93 11.88
N ALA A 71 6.25 7.23 10.82
CA ALA A 71 6.64 8.60 10.53
C ALA A 71 5.39 9.45 10.29
N SER A 72 4.44 8.94 9.51
CA SER A 72 3.21 9.63 9.17
C SER A 72 2.37 9.96 10.41
N GLU A 73 2.20 9.01 11.34
CA GLU A 73 1.53 9.25 12.61
C GLU A 73 2.18 10.40 13.41
N SER A 74 3.52 10.44 13.41
CA SER A 74 4.30 11.45 14.14
C SER A 74 4.17 12.85 13.52
N PHE A 75 4.11 12.95 12.20
CA PHE A 75 4.06 14.22 11.47
C PHE A 75 2.65 14.72 11.16
N PHE A 76 1.66 13.83 11.07
CA PHE A 76 0.31 14.13 10.58
C PHE A 76 -0.79 13.81 11.60
N SER A 77 -0.55 14.14 12.87
CA SER A 77 -1.56 14.05 13.95
C SER A 77 -2.22 12.67 14.05
N GLY A 78 -1.45 11.59 13.84
CA GLY A 78 -1.93 10.22 13.91
C GLY A 78 -2.50 9.63 12.62
N ASP A 79 -2.47 10.34 11.48
CA ASP A 79 -2.82 9.73 10.17
C ASP A 79 -1.63 8.91 9.63
N SER A 80 -1.67 7.59 9.83
CA SER A 80 -0.62 6.65 9.38
C SER A 80 -0.51 6.54 7.85
N GLU A 81 -1.58 6.84 7.13
CA GLU A 81 -1.64 6.64 5.68
C GLU A 81 -1.23 7.89 4.89
N ARG A 82 -1.00 9.01 5.59
CA ARG A 82 -0.79 10.29 4.92
C ARG A 82 0.48 10.34 4.10
N LEU A 83 1.59 9.76 4.56
CA LEU A 83 2.80 9.64 3.74
C LEU A 83 2.61 8.73 2.54
N HIS A 84 1.93 7.58 2.71
CA HIS A 84 1.63 6.66 1.62
C HIS A 84 0.79 7.31 0.52
N ARG A 85 -0.20 8.12 0.93
CA ARG A 85 -1.13 8.80 0.04
C ARG A 85 -0.53 10.08 -0.55
N ASP A 86 -0.08 11.01 0.27
CA ASP A 86 0.19 12.38 -0.14
C ASP A 86 1.58 12.50 -0.80
N VAL A 87 2.64 11.90 -0.24
CA VAL A 87 4.00 12.08 -0.81
C VAL A 87 4.14 11.40 -2.17
N LEU A 88 3.58 10.20 -2.35
CA LEU A 88 3.67 9.47 -3.61
C LEU A 88 2.66 9.98 -4.66
N ALA A 89 1.42 10.30 -4.25
CA ALA A 89 0.43 10.80 -5.20
C ALA A 89 0.70 12.25 -5.62
N ASP A 90 1.06 13.15 -4.69
CA ASP A 90 1.33 14.55 -5.04
C ASP A 90 2.60 14.68 -5.86
N ALA A 91 3.66 13.91 -5.56
CA ALA A 91 4.85 13.85 -6.38
C ALA A 91 4.54 13.30 -7.79
N GLY A 92 3.68 12.28 -7.88
CA GLY A 92 3.19 11.75 -9.15
C GLY A 92 2.42 12.79 -9.98
N VAL A 93 1.49 13.52 -9.35
CA VAL A 93 0.74 14.61 -9.98
C VAL A 93 1.66 15.73 -10.43
N ALA A 94 2.62 16.13 -9.59
CA ALA A 94 3.61 17.16 -9.93
C ALA A 94 4.50 16.73 -11.11
N HIS A 95 4.92 15.46 -11.14
CA HIS A 95 5.73 14.90 -12.22
C HIS A 95 4.98 14.87 -13.55
N ILE A 96 3.72 14.41 -13.55
CA ILE A 96 2.84 14.42 -14.72
C ILE A 96 2.64 15.85 -15.23
N LYS A 97 2.30 16.79 -14.33
CA LYS A 97 2.15 18.21 -14.69
C LYS A 97 3.41 18.75 -15.35
N ARG A 98 4.60 18.43 -14.84
CA ARG A 98 5.88 18.85 -15.44
C ARG A 98 6.05 18.32 -16.86
N ILE A 99 5.85 17.01 -17.09
CA ILE A 99 5.96 16.39 -18.43
C ILE A 99 5.04 17.09 -19.43
N PHE A 100 3.76 17.28 -19.08
CA PHE A 100 2.78 17.89 -19.98
C PHE A 100 2.91 19.41 -20.13
N LYS A 101 3.55 20.09 -19.17
CA LYS A 101 3.87 21.52 -19.29
C LYS A 101 5.04 21.75 -20.25
N THR A 102 6.04 20.86 -20.25
CA THR A 102 7.15 20.88 -21.22
C THR A 102 6.67 20.56 -22.64
N SER A 103 5.72 19.63 -22.80
CA SER A 103 5.14 19.30 -24.11
C SER A 103 4.38 20.47 -24.78
N LYS A 104 3.82 21.40 -24.01
CA LYS A 104 3.15 22.60 -24.56
C LYS A 104 4.10 23.72 -24.98
N SER A 105 5.38 23.66 -24.60
CA SER A 105 6.39 24.66 -25.01
C SER A 105 7.20 24.25 -26.24
N GLU A 106 7.00 23.04 -26.75
CA GLU A 106 7.69 22.49 -27.95
C GLU A 106 6.76 22.38 -29.18
N LEU A 107 5.59 23.03 -29.15
CA LEU A 107 4.67 23.25 -30.27
C LEU A 107 4.46 24.74 -30.50
#